data_AF-A0A0K2RD34-F1
#
_entry.id   AF-A0A0K2RD34-F1
#
_cell.length_a   1.000
_cell.length_b   1.000
_cell.length_c   1.000
_cell.angle_alpha   90.00
_cell.angle_beta   90.00
_cell.angle_gamma   90.00
#
_symmetry.space_group_name_H-M   'P 1'
#
loop_
_entity.id
_entity.type
_entity.pdbx_description
1 polymer ?
#
loop_
_entity_poly.entity_id
_entity_poly.type
_entity_poly.pdbx_seq_one_letter_code
_entity_poly.pdbx_strand_id
1 'polypeptide(L)'
;MFISVAAYGWYRWRQGLQAGTHGHAIVPGWASPKVRIGMLAAMIAGTAALTPVFDSMGSYPPVWADAWTFMGSLLATYGMARGWTEFWLIWVAVDIVGVPLLFSAGYFASAFMYLFYGFFTLAGFFVWWRADRRESQPLRATAEPETAGALS
;
A
#
# COMPACT_ATOMS: atom_id res chain seq x y z
N MET A 1 -5.58 23.51 0.97
CA MET A 1 -5.58 22.21 1.69
C MET A 1 -4.28 21.43 1.46
N PHE A 2 -3.97 20.97 0.25
CA PHE A 2 -2.78 20.15 -0.02
C PHE A 2 -1.44 20.79 0.40
N ILE A 3 -1.26 22.09 0.12
CA ILE A 3 -0.06 22.83 0.55
C ILE A 3 0.04 22.87 2.08
N SER A 4 -1.08 23.05 2.78
CA SER A 4 -1.14 23.08 4.24
C SER A 4 -0.81 21.71 4.85
N VAL A 5 -1.33 20.63 4.26
CA VAL A 5 -1.04 19.25 4.67
C VAL A 5 0.43 18.89 4.39
N ALA A 6 0.97 19.31 3.25
CA ALA A 6 2.38 19.12 2.90
C ALA A 6 3.32 19.88 3.84
N ALA A 7 3.01 21.15 4.15
CA ALA A 7 3.76 21.96 5.11
C ALA A 7 3.72 21.35 6.51
N TYR A 8 2.56 20.87 6.96
CA TYR A 8 2.42 20.17 8.23
C TYR A 8 3.20 18.86 8.27
N GLY A 9 3.13 18.06 7.20
CA GLY A 9 3.88 16.81 7.06
C GLY A 9 5.39 17.04 7.13
N TRP A 10 5.89 18.07 6.44
CA TRP A 10 7.30 18.48 6.49
C TRP A 10 7.72 18.94 7.89
N TYR A 11 6.90 19.78 8.53
CA TYR A 11 7.15 20.28 9.88
C TYR A 11 7.21 19.13 10.91
N ARG A 12 6.31 18.16 10.81
CA ARG A 12 6.24 16.99 11.70
C ARG A 12 7.39 16.02 11.46
N TRP A 13 7.78 15.81 10.20
CA TRP A 13 8.94 14.99 9.84
C TRP A 13 10.23 15.58 10.39
N ARG A 14 10.42 16.89 10.26
CA ARG A 14 11.58 17.61 10.81
C ARG A 14 11.66 17.53 12.34
N GLN A 15 10.52 17.52 13.04
CA GLN A 15 10.49 17.33 14.49
C GLN A 15 10.81 15.88 14.91
N GLY A 16 10.34 14.89 14.16
CA GLY A 16 10.65 13.47 14.41
C GLY A 16 12.15 13.17 14.29
N LEU A 17 12.86 13.87 13.39
CA LEU A 17 14.32 13.80 13.26
C LEU A 17 15.07 14.36 14.49
N GLN A 18 14.50 15.35 15.19
CA GLN A 18 15.13 15.96 16.38
C GLN A 18 14.79 15.23 17.68
N ALA A 19 13.66 14.53 17.74
CA ALA A 19 13.18 13.84 18.93
C ALA A 19 13.77 12.44 19.15
N GLY A 20 14.59 11.92 18.23
CA GLY A 20 15.20 10.57 18.33
C GLY A 20 14.18 9.41 18.29
N THR A 21 12.89 9.69 18.26
CA THR A 21 11.84 8.74 17.95
C THR A 21 11.90 8.43 16.47
N HIS A 22 12.70 7.44 16.11
CA HIS A 22 12.46 6.65 14.90
C HIS A 22 11.03 6.15 15.00
N GLY A 23 10.10 6.87 14.36
CA GLY A 23 8.69 6.50 14.35
C GLY A 23 8.60 5.04 13.99
N HIS A 24 7.93 4.24 14.84
CA HIS A 24 7.82 2.80 14.68
C HIS A 24 7.58 2.49 13.21
N ALA A 25 8.64 2.03 12.52
CA ALA A 25 8.53 1.57 11.16
C ALA A 25 7.54 0.42 11.26
N ILE A 26 6.40 0.57 10.59
CA ILE A 26 5.43 -0.51 10.51
C ILE A 26 6.19 -1.65 9.86
N VAL A 27 6.49 -2.69 10.65
CA VAL A 27 7.34 -3.79 10.18
C VAL A 27 6.63 -4.43 8.99
N PRO A 28 7.28 -4.47 7.81
CA PRO A 28 6.77 -5.17 6.65
C PRO A 28 6.29 -6.57 7.02
N GLY A 29 5.05 -6.89 6.69
CA GLY A 29 4.53 -8.23 6.92
C GLY A 29 3.61 -8.64 5.78
N TRP A 30 3.63 -9.90 5.41
CA TRP A 30 2.63 -10.46 4.52
C TRP A 30 1.38 -10.84 5.31
N ALA A 31 0.21 -10.49 4.79
CA ALA A 31 -1.05 -10.94 5.36
C ALA A 31 -1.16 -12.48 5.28
N SER A 32 -1.80 -13.09 6.29
CA SER A 32 -2.05 -14.53 6.28
C SER A 32 -2.94 -14.94 5.08
N PRO A 33 -2.85 -16.18 4.58
CA PRO A 33 -3.67 -16.64 3.46
C PRO A 33 -5.19 -16.43 3.66
N LYS A 34 -5.68 -16.58 4.90
CA LYS A 34 -7.08 -16.32 5.25
C LYS A 34 -7.47 -14.86 5.05
N VAL A 35 -6.60 -13.94 5.46
CA VAL A 35 -6.81 -12.50 5.28
C VAL A 35 -6.78 -12.14 3.80
N ARG A 36 -5.88 -12.72 3.00
CA ARG A 36 -5.85 -12.50 1.55
C ARG A 36 -7.14 -12.91 0.86
N ILE A 37 -7.66 -14.09 1.19
CA ILE A 37 -8.95 -14.56 0.66
C ILE A 37 -10.06 -13.62 1.11
N GLY A 38 -10.07 -13.20 2.37
CA GLY A 38 -11.02 -12.22 2.89
C GLY A 38 -10.97 -10.88 2.17
N MET A 39 -9.77 -10.36 1.86
CA MET A 39 -9.58 -9.12 1.12
C MET A 39 -10.05 -9.25 -0.33
N LEU A 40 -9.74 -10.37 -0.99
CA LEU A 40 -10.23 -10.64 -2.35
C LEU A 40 -11.76 -10.75 -2.38
N ALA A 41 -12.34 -11.48 -1.43
CA ALA A 41 -13.79 -11.60 -1.29
C ALA A 41 -14.44 -10.24 -1.01
N ALA A 42 -13.86 -9.44 -0.11
CA ALA A 42 -14.32 -8.09 0.19
C ALA A 42 -14.23 -7.17 -1.02
N MET A 43 -13.16 -7.27 -1.82
CA MET A 43 -12.99 -6.53 -3.07
C MET A 43 -14.15 -6.83 -4.02
N ILE A 44 -14.37 -8.12 -4.33
CA ILE A 44 -15.40 -8.56 -5.29
C ILE A 44 -16.80 -8.22 -4.77
N ALA A 45 -17.11 -8.59 -3.53
CA ALA A 45 -18.43 -8.36 -2.93
C ALA A 45 -18.72 -6.87 -2.74
N GLY A 46 -17.74 -6.09 -2.30
CA GLY A 46 -17.86 -4.65 -2.14
C GLY A 46 -18.08 -3.95 -3.48
N THR A 47 -17.31 -4.30 -4.51
CA THR A 47 -17.52 -3.78 -5.87
C THR A 47 -18.91 -4.13 -6.40
N ALA A 48 -19.35 -5.39 -6.26
CA ALA A 48 -20.69 -5.80 -6.71
C ALA A 48 -21.82 -5.07 -5.97
N ALA A 49 -21.69 -4.89 -4.65
CA ALA A 49 -22.68 -4.19 -3.83
C ALA A 49 -22.72 -2.68 -4.10
N LEU A 50 -21.57 -2.07 -4.40
CA LEU A 50 -21.47 -0.62 -4.66
C LEU A 50 -21.82 -0.25 -6.09
N THR A 51 -21.66 -1.15 -7.06
CA THR A 51 -21.99 -0.89 -8.47
C THR A 51 -23.40 -0.32 -8.65
N PRO A 52 -24.50 -0.87 -8.09
CA PRO A 52 -25.83 -0.29 -8.25
C PRO A 52 -25.98 1.09 -7.58
N VAL A 53 -25.22 1.34 -6.50
CA VAL A 53 -25.20 2.65 -5.83
C VAL A 53 -24.55 3.69 -6.76
N PHE A 54 -23.40 3.38 -7.34
CA PHE A 54 -22.75 4.27 -8.31
C PHE A 54 -23.58 4.46 -9.58
N ASP A 55 -24.29 3.43 -10.03
CA ASP A 55 -25.18 3.50 -11.19
C ASP A 55 -26.31 4.51 -10.94
N SER A 56 -26.91 4.45 -9.75
CA SER A 56 -27.96 5.39 -9.34
C SER A 56 -27.48 6.85 -9.23
N MET A 57 -26.17 7.07 -9.08
CA MET A 57 -25.55 8.40 -9.03
C MET A 57 -25.13 8.92 -10.42
N GLY A 58 -25.33 8.14 -11.48
CA GLY A 58 -24.99 8.52 -12.85
C GLY A 58 -23.49 8.38 -13.18
N SER A 59 -22.79 7.42 -12.57
CA SER A 59 -21.38 7.14 -12.86
C SER A 59 -21.13 6.80 -14.34
N TYR A 60 -19.91 7.09 -14.81
CA TYR A 60 -19.52 6.82 -16.19
C TYR A 60 -19.40 5.31 -16.44
N PRO A 61 -20.02 4.76 -17.50
CA PRO A 61 -19.89 3.34 -17.81
C PRO A 61 -18.46 2.93 -18.23
N PRO A 62 -17.95 1.77 -17.79
CA PRO A 62 -18.60 0.80 -16.93
C PRO A 62 -18.58 1.18 -15.43
N VAL A 63 -19.75 1.30 -14.82
CA VAL A 63 -19.93 1.73 -13.42
C VAL A 63 -19.20 0.86 -12.40
N TRP A 64 -19.03 -0.44 -12.70
CA TRP A 64 -18.29 -1.34 -11.83
C TRP A 64 -16.81 -0.93 -11.66
N ALA A 65 -16.23 -0.19 -12.62
CA ALA A 65 -14.85 0.28 -12.54
C ALA A 65 -14.66 1.39 -11.49
N ASP A 66 -15.67 2.25 -11.30
CA ASP A 66 -15.67 3.25 -10.22
C ASP A 66 -15.82 2.57 -8.85
N ALA A 67 -16.73 1.60 -8.74
CA ALA A 67 -16.91 0.78 -7.54
C ALA A 67 -15.64 -0.03 -7.18
N TRP A 68 -14.94 -0.54 -8.19
CA TRP A 68 -13.65 -1.22 -8.05
C TRP A 68 -12.57 -0.29 -7.50
N THR A 69 -12.43 0.90 -8.10
CA THR A 69 -11.43 1.89 -7.71
C THR A 69 -11.66 2.37 -6.27
N PHE A 70 -12.92 2.59 -5.89
CA PHE A 70 -13.30 2.93 -4.53
C PHE A 70 -12.96 1.82 -3.53
N MET A 71 -13.40 0.58 -3.79
CA MET A 71 -13.17 -0.55 -2.89
C MET A 71 -11.67 -0.88 -2.76
N GLY A 72 -10.94 -0.81 -3.87
CA GLY A 72 -9.49 -0.98 -3.90
C GLY A 72 -8.77 0.06 -3.05
N SER A 73 -9.16 1.33 -3.15
CA SER A 73 -8.58 2.40 -2.32
C SER A 73 -8.83 2.19 -0.83
N LEU A 74 -10.02 1.70 -0.47
CA LEU A 74 -10.36 1.37 0.91
C LEU A 74 -9.48 0.23 1.44
N LEU A 75 -9.36 -0.87 0.68
CA LEU A 75 -8.55 -2.02 1.07
C LEU A 75 -7.04 -1.73 1.07
N ALA A 76 -6.55 -0.92 0.14
CA ALA A 76 -5.16 -0.49 0.09
C ALA A 76 -4.82 0.39 1.30
N THR A 77 -5.69 1.33 1.65
CA THR A 77 -5.53 2.16 2.85
C THR A 77 -5.53 1.30 4.12
N TYR A 78 -6.44 0.32 4.20
CA TYR A 78 -6.49 -0.62 5.31
C TYR A 78 -5.22 -1.48 5.39
N GLY A 79 -4.79 -2.08 4.29
CA GLY A 79 -3.57 -2.88 4.23
C GLY A 79 -2.33 -2.07 4.61
N MET A 80 -2.25 -0.82 4.16
CA MET A 80 -1.17 0.11 4.53
C MET A 80 -1.16 0.39 6.03
N ALA A 81 -2.31 0.68 6.64
CA ALA A 81 -2.43 0.90 8.08
C ALA A 81 -2.05 -0.34 8.91
N ARG A 82 -2.18 -1.54 8.34
CA ARG A 82 -1.79 -2.82 8.96
C ARG A 82 -0.37 -3.25 8.65
N GLY A 83 0.36 -2.54 7.77
CA GLY A 83 1.71 -2.92 7.36
C GLY A 83 1.80 -4.05 6.35
N TRP A 84 0.69 -4.38 5.68
CA TRP A 84 0.60 -5.53 4.79
C TRP A 84 1.15 -5.25 3.40
N THR A 85 2.16 -5.98 2.95
CA THR A 85 2.74 -5.82 1.60
C THR A 85 1.70 -5.95 0.48
N GLU A 86 0.56 -6.63 0.73
CA GLU A 86 -0.59 -6.73 -0.16
C GLU A 86 -1.17 -5.37 -0.58
N PHE A 87 -1.00 -4.29 0.20
CA PHE A 87 -1.52 -2.98 -0.18
C PHE A 87 -0.95 -2.48 -1.50
N TRP A 88 0.32 -2.79 -1.79
CA TRP A 88 0.94 -2.44 -3.07
C TRP A 88 0.26 -3.16 -4.24
N LEU A 89 -0.06 -4.44 -4.06
CA LEU A 89 -0.72 -5.24 -5.09
C LEU A 89 -2.15 -4.74 -5.36
N ILE A 90 -2.83 -4.25 -4.33
CA ILE A 90 -4.17 -3.66 -4.48
C ILE A 90 -4.08 -2.35 -5.27
N TRP A 91 -3.09 -1.49 -5.02
CA TRP A 91 -2.87 -0.30 -5.83
C TRP A 91 -2.62 -0.63 -7.30
N VAL A 92 -1.77 -1.63 -7.58
CA VAL A 92 -1.57 -2.12 -8.96
C VAL A 92 -2.89 -2.59 -9.58
N ALA A 93 -3.70 -3.33 -8.82
CA ALA A 93 -5.00 -3.81 -9.29
C ALA A 93 -5.99 -2.67 -9.58
N VAL A 94 -5.95 -1.58 -8.81
CA VAL A 94 -6.70 -0.35 -9.07
C VAL A 94 -6.22 0.32 -10.35
N ASP A 95 -4.91 0.53 -10.49
CA ASP A 95 -4.32 1.21 -11.66
C ASP A 95 -4.59 0.45 -12.97
N ILE A 96 -4.58 -0.89 -12.96
CA ILE A 96 -4.88 -1.73 -14.12
C ILE A 96 -6.28 -1.49 -14.68
N VAL A 97 -7.25 -1.15 -13.83
CA VAL A 97 -8.63 -0.85 -14.24
C VAL A 97 -8.82 0.65 -14.50
N GLY A 98 -8.28 1.50 -13.62
CA GLY A 98 -8.44 2.95 -13.68
C GLY A 98 -7.75 3.58 -14.88
N VAL A 99 -6.54 3.13 -15.25
CA VAL A 99 -5.80 3.71 -16.38
C VAL A 99 -6.53 3.49 -17.71
N PRO A 100 -6.92 2.26 -18.11
CA PRO A 100 -7.72 2.05 -19.31
C PRO A 100 -9.05 2.81 -19.32
N LEU A 101 -9.73 2.91 -18.17
CA LEU A 101 -10.96 3.67 -18.03
C LEU A 101 -10.74 5.16 -18.31
N LEU A 102 -9.68 5.75 -17.75
CA LEU A 102 -9.34 7.16 -17.98
C LEU A 102 -8.95 7.40 -19.45
N PHE A 103 -8.27 6.45 -20.09
CA PHE A 103 -7.99 6.51 -21.53
C PHE A 103 -9.28 6.46 -22.35
N SER A 104 -10.21 5.54 -22.05
CA SER A 104 -11.47 5.42 -22.79
C SER A 104 -12.42 6.60 -22.57
N ALA A 105 -12.37 7.22 -21.38
CA ALA A 105 -13.13 8.41 -21.05
C ALA A 105 -12.51 9.72 -21.61
N GLY A 106 -11.35 9.64 -22.28
CA GLY A 106 -10.68 10.80 -22.88
C GLY A 106 -9.86 11.65 -21.90
N TYR A 107 -9.71 11.22 -20.65
CA TYR A 107 -8.93 11.91 -19.61
C TYR A 107 -7.44 11.56 -19.68
N PHE A 108 -6.80 11.85 -20.82
CA PHE A 108 -5.42 11.43 -21.09
C PHE A 108 -4.39 11.94 -20.06
N ALA A 109 -4.52 13.20 -19.62
CA ALA A 109 -3.60 13.76 -18.62
C ALA A 109 -3.61 12.95 -17.31
N SER A 110 -4.82 12.63 -16.81
CA SER A 110 -5.00 11.79 -15.63
C SER A 110 -4.53 10.36 -15.88
N ALA A 111 -4.82 9.79 -17.05
CA ALA A 111 -4.44 8.43 -17.41
C ALA A 111 -2.91 8.25 -17.42
N PHE A 112 -2.17 9.19 -18.02
CA PHE A 112 -0.70 9.18 -18.00
C PHE A 112 -0.14 9.37 -16.60
N MET A 113 -0.74 10.27 -15.80
CA MET A 113 -0.32 10.47 -14.41
C MET A 113 -0.49 9.19 -13.58
N TYR A 114 -1.64 8.52 -13.71
CA TYR A 114 -1.92 7.29 -12.97
C TYR A 114 -1.03 6.14 -13.46
N LEU A 115 -0.76 6.05 -14.76
CA LEU A 115 0.19 5.09 -15.30
C LEU A 115 1.60 5.32 -14.72
N PHE A 116 2.03 6.58 -14.63
CA PHE A 116 3.30 6.94 -14.02
C PHE A 116 3.34 6.55 -12.54
N TYR A 117 2.27 6.81 -11.78
CA TYR A 117 2.14 6.37 -10.39
C TYR A 117 2.13 4.83 -10.26
N GLY A 118 1.49 4.11 -11.18
CA GLY A 118 1.53 2.65 -11.22
C GLY A 118 2.95 2.09 -11.31
N PHE A 119 3.86 2.75 -12.04
CA PHE A 119 5.27 2.37 -12.03
C PHE A 119 5.94 2.58 -10.66
N PHE A 120 5.62 3.65 -9.94
CA PHE A 120 6.11 3.84 -8.57
C PHE A 120 5.51 2.82 -7.61
N THR A 121 4.25 2.46 -7.77
CA THR A 121 3.61 1.41 -6.99
C THR A 121 4.36 0.10 -7.15
N LEU A 122 4.70 -0.28 -8.38
CA LEU A 122 5.51 -1.47 -8.65
C LEU A 122 6.92 -1.34 -8.06
N ALA A 123 7.59 -0.20 -8.23
CA ALA A 123 8.92 0.03 -7.66
C ALA A 123 8.90 -0.09 -6.12
N GLY A 124 7.90 0.52 -5.48
CA GLY A 124 7.67 0.45 -4.04
C GLY A 124 7.45 -0.97 -3.55
N PHE A 125 6.63 -1.75 -4.26
CA PHE A 125 6.45 -3.17 -4.00
C PHE A 125 7.78 -3.94 -4.01
N PHE A 126 8.62 -3.75 -5.03
CA PHE A 126 9.90 -4.46 -5.13
C PHE A 126 10.89 -4.05 -4.04
N VAL A 127 10.94 -2.77 -3.67
CA VAL A 127 11.76 -2.27 -2.56
C VAL A 127 11.31 -2.91 -1.25
N TRP A 128 10.01 -2.91 -0.99
CA TRP A 128 9.41 -3.44 0.24
C TRP A 128 9.58 -4.96 0.36
N TRP A 129 9.35 -5.68 -0.73
CA TRP A 129 9.58 -7.12 -0.80
C TRP A 129 11.04 -7.50 -0.57
N ARG A 130 11.98 -6.67 -1.04
CA ARG A 130 13.42 -6.90 -0.84
C ARG A 130 13.86 -6.57 0.59
N ALA A 131 13.18 -5.65 1.28
CA ALA A 131 13.43 -5.33 2.68
C ALA A 131 12.99 -6.47 3.63
N ASP A 132 11.78 -7.00 3.43
CA ASP A 132 11.23 -8.16 4.16
C ASP A 132 12.15 -9.39 4.12
N ARG A 133 12.80 -9.63 2.97
CA ARG A 133 13.79 -10.71 2.80
C ARG A 133 15.10 -10.49 3.56
N ARG A 134 15.46 -9.26 3.89
CA ARG A 134 16.71 -8.92 4.61
C ARG A 134 16.56 -9.01 6.12
N GLU A 135 15.40 -8.62 6.65
CA GLU A 135 15.07 -8.79 8.09
C GLU A 135 14.83 -10.25 8.48
N SER A 136 14.54 -11.12 7.51
CA SER A 136 14.44 -12.57 7.71
C SER A 136 15.79 -13.29 7.88
N GLN A 137 16.94 -12.60 7.87
CA GLN A 137 18.19 -13.18 8.38
C GLN A 137 18.26 -12.92 9.89
N PRO A 138 18.05 -13.94 10.74
CA PRO A 138 18.32 -13.76 12.16
C PRO A 138 19.80 -13.42 12.29
N LEU A 139 20.09 -12.42 13.13
CA LEU A 139 21.41 -12.13 13.68
C LEU A 139 21.98 -13.42 14.30
N ARG A 140 22.60 -14.26 13.47
CA ARG A 140 23.19 -15.55 13.85
C ARG A 140 24.70 -15.44 14.03
N ALA A 141 25.20 -14.24 14.37
CA ALA A 141 26.62 -13.94 14.42
C ALA A 141 27.05 -13.09 15.64
N THR A 142 26.29 -13.15 16.74
CA THR A 142 26.77 -12.72 18.07
C THR A 142 26.39 -13.77 19.11
N ALA A 143 26.79 -15.01 18.86
CA ALA A 143 27.14 -15.92 19.94
C ALA A 143 28.66 -15.85 20.07
N GLU A 144 29.14 -14.78 20.69
CA GLU A 144 30.51 -14.70 21.16
C GLU A 144 30.55 -15.53 22.46
N PRO A 145 31.35 -16.61 22.55
CA PRO A 145 31.44 -17.39 23.77
C PRO A 145 32.24 -16.58 24.80
N GLU A 146 31.51 -15.82 25.62
CA GLU A 146 31.98 -15.19 26.84
C GLU A 146 32.33 -16.24 27.92
N THR A 147 33.28 -17.15 27.64
CA THR A 147 33.82 -18.09 28.64
C THR A 147 35.21 -18.58 28.25
N ALA A 148 36.21 -17.69 28.29
CA ALA A 148 37.63 -18.07 28.36
C ALA A 148 38.42 -17.18 29.33
N GLY A 149 37.76 -16.65 30.36
CA GLY A 149 38.36 -15.82 31.42
C GLY A 149 38.04 -16.26 32.84
N ALA A 150 37.33 -17.39 33.01
CA ALA A 150 37.03 -17.94 34.32
C ALA A 150 37.31 -19.43 34.28
N LEU A 151 38.54 -19.79 34.64
CA LEU A 151 38.94 -20.91 35.50
C LEU A 151 40.42 -21.27 35.19
N SER A 152 41.22 -21.15 36.26
CA SER A 152 42.61 -21.60 36.49
C SER A 152 43.74 -20.93 35.71
#